data_AF-A0A813I2N8-F1
#
_entry.id   AF-A0A813I2N8-F1
#
_cell.length_a   1.000
_cell.length_b   1.000
_cell.length_c   1.000
_cell.angle_alpha   90.00
_cell.angle_beta   90.00
_cell.angle_gamma   90.00
#
_symmetry.space_group_name_H-M   'P 1'
#
loop_
_entity.id
_entity.type
_entity.pdbx_description
1 polymer ?
#
loop_
_entity_poly.entity_id
_entity_poly.type
_entity_poly.pdbx_seq_one_letter_code
_entity_poly.pdbx_strand_id
1 'polypeptide(L)'
;AAMSPILVMAHLCQEDRNTHVSQALKVIDDGLSLCSKLGCRHTEAELYLKASEISLKEGLLDDTLEKAQRAVIIFRDLEDWRGEETANAVLGEVYTRRRQPELAPHRREALELAHTMARALDLRDSPGFYEAAERFGALGVSLPPVSKKEQMEIFGPVLKKDPDGAAAFIQTNVPQESSSLLLQSLNMGVTFADVDKKAFYQHYRAGGIAYGPRFRCVDYVTGRQTSAQRHEDEALAYAVYTLQEGSDEWERGYRNHPAILDAAFQSTSVLSTVFTG
;
A
#
# COMPACT_ATOMS: atom_id res chain seq x y z
N ALA A 1 -10.92 30.99 -14.07
CA ALA A 1 -11.45 29.66 -13.72
C ALA A 1 -10.36 28.61 -13.47
N ALA A 2 -9.23 28.60 -14.19
CA ALA A 2 -8.19 27.56 -14.06
C ALA A 2 -7.23 27.65 -12.83
N MET A 3 -7.34 28.66 -11.97
CA MET A 3 -6.37 28.91 -10.89
C MET A 3 -6.53 27.99 -9.67
N SER A 4 -7.74 27.47 -9.39
CA SER A 4 -8.00 26.74 -8.14
C SER A 4 -7.36 25.34 -8.09
N PRO A 5 -7.44 24.49 -9.14
CA PRO A 5 -6.78 23.18 -9.12
C PRO A 5 -5.25 23.28 -9.10
N ILE A 6 -4.69 24.29 -9.78
CA ILE A 6 -3.25 24.55 -9.83
C ILE A 6 -2.73 25.00 -8.47
N LEU A 7 -3.47 25.84 -7.74
CA LEU A 7 -3.11 26.25 -6.38
C LEU A 7 -3.13 25.06 -5.40
N VAL A 8 -4.13 24.18 -5.51
CA VAL A 8 -4.22 22.96 -4.68
C VAL A 8 -3.00 22.07 -4.92
N MET A 9 -2.63 21.83 -6.18
CA MET A 9 -1.43 21.06 -6.54
C MET A 9 -0.14 21.75 -6.06
N ALA A 10 -0.07 23.08 -6.13
CA ALA A 10 1.08 23.85 -5.65
C ALA A 10 1.29 23.72 -4.14
N HIS A 11 0.21 23.72 -3.35
CA HIS A 11 0.28 23.48 -1.90
C HIS A 11 0.67 22.04 -1.57
N LEU A 12 0.28 21.07 -2.40
CA LEU A 12 0.64 19.66 -2.20
C LEU A 12 2.11 19.31 -2.55
N CYS A 13 2.82 20.18 -3.28
CA CYS A 13 4.22 19.97 -3.69
C CYS A 13 5.27 20.52 -2.71
N GLN A 14 4.88 21.09 -1.57
CA GLN A 14 5.80 21.68 -0.60
C GLN A 14 6.19 20.69 0.52
N GLU A 15 7.34 20.91 1.17
CA GLU A 15 8.09 19.91 1.96
C GLU A 15 7.43 19.42 3.26
N ASP A 16 6.40 20.08 3.81
CA ASP A 16 5.90 19.89 5.18
C ASP A 16 4.45 19.34 5.25
N ARG A 17 4.32 18.01 5.13
CA ARG A 17 3.07 17.28 4.81
C ARG A 17 1.80 17.70 5.58
N ASN A 18 1.86 17.84 6.90
CA ASN A 18 0.66 18.10 7.73
C ASN A 18 0.15 19.54 7.58
N THR A 19 1.06 20.50 7.48
CA THR A 19 0.73 21.91 7.27
C THR A 19 0.10 22.11 5.89
N HIS A 20 0.51 21.32 4.89
CA HIS A 20 0.01 21.41 3.52
C HIS A 20 -1.38 20.82 3.31
N VAL A 21 -1.70 19.70 3.95
CA VAL A 21 -3.05 19.12 3.87
C VAL A 21 -4.10 20.11 4.37
N SER A 22 -3.84 20.75 5.52
CA SER A 22 -4.77 21.74 6.09
C SER A 22 -4.93 22.98 5.21
N GLN A 23 -3.85 23.46 4.59
CA GLN A 23 -3.89 24.57 3.64
C GLN A 23 -4.62 24.19 2.34
N ALA A 24 -4.36 23.00 1.79
CA ALA A 24 -5.00 22.52 0.58
C ALA A 24 -6.52 22.37 0.77
N LEU A 25 -6.96 21.79 1.89
CA LEU A 25 -8.38 21.70 2.22
C LEU A 25 -9.02 23.08 2.38
N LYS A 26 -8.32 24.03 3.02
CA LYS A 26 -8.82 25.41 3.14
C LYS A 26 -8.99 26.10 1.78
N VAL A 27 -8.02 25.95 0.88
CA VAL A 27 -8.10 26.47 -0.49
C VAL A 27 -9.26 25.83 -1.26
N ILE A 28 -9.52 24.54 -1.04
CA ILE A 28 -10.66 23.86 -1.63
C ILE A 28 -11.97 24.42 -1.08
N ASP A 29 -12.11 24.59 0.24
CA ASP A 29 -13.33 25.16 0.83
C ASP A 29 -13.62 26.58 0.34
N ASP A 30 -12.58 27.42 0.25
CA ASP A 30 -12.68 28.77 -0.32
C ASP A 30 -13.13 28.69 -1.80
N GLY A 31 -12.52 27.77 -2.56
CA GLY A 31 -12.85 27.50 -3.96
C GLY A 31 -14.29 27.01 -4.17
N LEU A 32 -14.78 26.10 -3.31
CA LEU A 32 -16.15 25.59 -3.33
C LEU A 32 -17.15 26.71 -3.01
N SER A 33 -16.84 27.56 -2.01
CA SER A 33 -17.68 28.71 -1.68
C SER A 33 -17.80 29.70 -2.85
N LEU A 34 -16.74 29.88 -3.63
CA LEU A 34 -16.72 30.72 -4.80
C LEU A 34 -17.46 30.07 -5.98
N CYS A 35 -17.24 28.79 -6.22
CA CYS A 35 -17.94 28.04 -7.28
C CYS A 35 -19.46 28.02 -7.05
N SER A 36 -19.89 27.86 -5.80
CA SER A 36 -21.30 27.93 -5.42
C SER A 36 -21.93 29.29 -5.74
N LYS A 37 -21.20 30.40 -5.49
CA LYS A 37 -21.66 31.77 -5.83
C LYS A 37 -21.69 32.04 -7.33
N LEU A 38 -20.75 31.45 -8.09
CA LEU A 38 -20.58 31.69 -9.52
C LEU A 38 -21.32 30.66 -10.41
N GLY A 39 -21.89 29.61 -9.82
CA GLY A 39 -22.55 28.52 -10.56
C GLY A 39 -21.59 27.62 -11.34
N CYS A 40 -20.31 27.55 -10.96
CA CYS A 40 -19.29 26.77 -11.65
C CYS A 40 -19.33 25.28 -11.28
N ARG A 41 -20.38 24.56 -11.69
CA ARG A 41 -20.62 23.15 -11.30
C ARG A 41 -19.48 22.20 -11.65
N HIS A 42 -18.85 22.34 -12.82
CA HIS A 42 -17.74 21.46 -13.22
C HIS A 42 -16.52 21.62 -12.30
N THR A 43 -16.12 22.85 -12.02
CA THR A 43 -15.02 23.15 -11.09
C THR A 43 -15.36 22.72 -9.66
N GLU A 44 -16.63 22.82 -9.26
CA GLU A 44 -17.11 22.30 -7.98
C GLU A 44 -16.92 20.79 -7.86
N ALA A 45 -17.25 20.02 -8.91
CA ALA A 45 -17.03 18.57 -8.95
C ALA A 45 -15.55 18.20 -8.86
N GLU A 46 -14.68 18.89 -9.62
CA GLU A 46 -13.23 18.71 -9.57
C GLU A 46 -12.66 18.98 -8.17
N LEU A 47 -13.15 20.03 -7.49
CA LEU A 47 -12.73 20.38 -6.14
C LEU A 47 -13.17 19.33 -5.12
N TYR A 48 -14.41 18.82 -5.21
CA TYR A 48 -14.86 17.71 -4.37
C TYR A 48 -14.04 16.43 -4.61
N LEU A 49 -13.73 16.11 -5.87
CA LEU A 49 -12.87 14.98 -6.20
C LEU A 49 -11.48 15.14 -5.59
N LYS A 50 -10.84 16.30 -5.74
CA LYS A 50 -9.53 16.57 -5.13
C LYS A 50 -9.55 16.53 -3.61
N ALA A 51 -10.59 17.04 -2.98
CA ALA A 51 -10.73 16.93 -1.54
C ALA A 51 -10.85 15.46 -1.11
N SER A 52 -11.61 14.65 -1.84
CA SER A 52 -11.72 13.21 -1.55
C SER A 52 -10.40 12.46 -1.70
N GLU A 53 -9.60 12.76 -2.72
CA GLU A 53 -8.26 12.16 -2.90
C GLU A 53 -7.32 12.51 -1.73
N ILE A 54 -7.36 13.75 -1.25
CA ILE A 54 -6.57 14.20 -0.08
C ILE A 54 -7.04 13.47 1.17
N SER A 55 -8.33 13.46 1.44
CA SER A 55 -8.92 12.79 2.61
C SER A 55 -8.65 11.28 2.60
N LEU A 56 -8.61 10.64 1.42
CA LEU A 56 -8.29 9.22 1.27
C LEU A 56 -6.84 8.92 1.68
N LYS A 57 -5.90 9.78 1.25
CA LYS A 57 -4.47 9.66 1.60
C LYS A 57 -4.23 9.82 3.10
N GLU A 58 -5.04 10.63 3.76
CA GLU A 58 -4.99 10.86 5.21
C GLU A 58 -5.82 9.84 6.01
N GLY A 59 -6.48 8.88 5.33
CA GLY A 59 -7.25 7.82 5.97
C GLY A 59 -8.60 8.25 6.53
N LEU A 60 -9.07 9.46 6.19
CA LEU A 60 -10.36 10.01 6.62
C LEU A 60 -11.49 9.43 5.74
N LEU A 61 -11.84 8.17 5.98
CA LEU A 61 -12.73 7.41 5.09
C LEU A 61 -14.17 7.96 5.02
N ASP A 62 -14.73 8.48 6.12
CA ASP A 62 -16.08 9.07 6.12
C ASP A 62 -16.14 10.35 5.30
N ASP A 63 -15.16 11.22 5.50
CA ASP A 63 -15.03 12.48 4.79
C ASP A 63 -14.76 12.27 3.29
N THR A 64 -13.94 11.27 2.96
CA THR A 64 -13.70 10.84 1.58
C THR A 64 -15.00 10.39 0.91
N LEU A 65 -15.82 9.60 1.62
CA LEU A 65 -17.07 9.06 1.10
C LEU A 65 -18.06 10.19 0.78
N GLU A 66 -18.24 11.14 1.68
CA GLU A 66 -19.12 12.30 1.46
C GLU A 66 -18.66 13.13 0.25
N LYS A 67 -17.37 13.46 0.18
CA LYS A 67 -16.81 14.30 -0.89
C LYS A 67 -16.85 13.60 -2.25
N ALA A 68 -16.48 12.32 -2.31
CA ALA A 68 -16.53 11.55 -3.56
C ALA A 68 -17.97 11.34 -4.05
N GLN A 69 -18.94 11.10 -3.15
CA GLN A 69 -20.35 11.02 -3.53
C GLN A 69 -20.88 12.31 -4.14
N ARG A 70 -20.51 13.48 -3.57
CA ARG A 70 -20.86 14.77 -4.14
C ARG A 70 -20.26 14.96 -5.53
N ALA A 71 -18.99 14.59 -5.71
CA ALA A 71 -18.35 14.64 -7.03
C ALA A 71 -19.09 13.76 -8.05
N VAL A 72 -19.43 12.51 -7.71
CA VAL A 72 -20.19 11.60 -8.58
C VAL A 72 -21.52 12.21 -9.02
N ILE A 73 -22.30 12.76 -8.08
CA ILE A 73 -23.60 13.37 -8.38
C ILE A 73 -23.44 14.52 -9.38
N ILE A 74 -22.46 15.40 -9.16
CA ILE A 74 -22.27 16.56 -10.03
C ILE A 74 -21.73 16.13 -11.40
N PHE A 75 -20.76 15.21 -11.48
CA PHE A 75 -20.25 14.71 -12.77
C PHE A 75 -21.33 13.99 -13.58
N ARG A 76 -22.19 13.20 -12.91
CA ARG A 76 -23.34 12.57 -13.56
C ARG A 76 -24.32 13.60 -14.11
N ASP A 77 -24.65 14.64 -13.34
CA ASP A 77 -25.53 15.73 -13.79
C ASP A 77 -24.94 16.52 -14.98
N LEU A 78 -23.60 16.53 -15.10
CA LEU A 78 -22.88 17.18 -16.20
C LEU A 78 -22.63 16.24 -17.39
N GLU A 79 -23.06 14.98 -17.30
CA GLU A 79 -22.76 13.92 -18.28
C GLU A 79 -21.25 13.71 -18.51
N ASP A 80 -20.42 14.06 -17.52
CA ASP A 80 -18.97 13.82 -17.55
C ASP A 80 -18.65 12.42 -17.00
N TRP A 81 -18.65 11.45 -17.92
CA TRP A 81 -18.36 10.06 -17.60
C TRP A 81 -16.95 9.84 -17.03
N ARG A 82 -15.96 10.64 -17.41
CA ARG A 82 -14.57 10.49 -16.93
C ARG A 82 -14.44 10.94 -15.49
N GLY A 83 -15.04 12.09 -15.16
CA GLY A 83 -15.12 12.57 -13.80
C GLY A 83 -15.90 11.62 -12.89
N GLU A 84 -17.04 11.11 -13.38
CA GLU A 84 -17.85 10.12 -12.65
C GLU A 84 -17.08 8.83 -12.38
N GLU A 85 -16.38 8.28 -13.37
CA GLU A 85 -15.55 7.09 -13.21
C GLU A 85 -14.44 7.29 -12.19
N THR A 86 -13.72 8.41 -12.27
CA THR A 86 -12.64 8.72 -11.33
C THR A 86 -13.16 8.83 -9.89
N ALA A 87 -14.31 9.49 -9.69
CA ALA A 87 -14.94 9.60 -8.38
C ALA A 87 -15.47 8.25 -7.87
N ASN A 88 -16.00 7.40 -8.75
CA ASN A 88 -16.40 6.04 -8.41
C ASN A 88 -15.21 5.16 -8.02
N ALA A 89 -14.04 5.31 -8.65
CA ALA A 89 -12.82 4.60 -8.27
C ALA A 89 -12.37 4.94 -6.84
N VAL A 90 -12.50 6.22 -6.44
CA VAL A 90 -12.27 6.65 -5.04
C VAL A 90 -13.25 5.97 -4.09
N LEU A 91 -14.55 5.94 -4.42
CA LEU A 91 -15.55 5.23 -3.61
C LEU A 91 -15.26 3.74 -3.49
N GLY A 92 -14.84 3.09 -4.60
CA GLY A 92 -14.46 1.69 -4.62
C GLY A 92 -13.33 1.37 -3.63
N GLU A 93 -12.32 2.24 -3.56
CA GLU A 93 -11.25 2.09 -2.58
C GLU A 93 -11.73 2.32 -1.15
N VAL A 94 -12.57 3.33 -0.89
CA VAL A 94 -13.11 3.59 0.46
C VAL A 94 -13.85 2.35 0.99
N TYR A 95 -14.75 1.78 0.19
CA TYR A 95 -15.49 0.57 0.58
C TYR A 95 -14.58 -0.63 0.79
N THR A 96 -13.53 -0.78 -0.03
CA THR A 96 -12.54 -1.85 0.14
C THR A 96 -11.75 -1.69 1.44
N ARG A 97 -11.31 -0.47 1.78
CA ARG A 97 -10.63 -0.17 3.06
C ARG A 97 -11.55 -0.39 4.27
N ARG A 98 -12.86 -0.15 4.13
CA ARG A 98 -13.88 -0.47 5.14
C ARG A 98 -14.22 -1.96 5.25
N ARG A 99 -13.63 -2.82 4.42
CA ARG A 99 -13.97 -4.25 4.31
C ARG A 99 -15.43 -4.49 3.89
N GLN A 100 -15.97 -3.59 3.08
CA GLN A 100 -17.32 -3.66 2.51
C GLN A 100 -17.29 -3.54 0.98
N PRO A 101 -16.47 -4.31 0.24
CA PRO A 101 -16.36 -4.18 -1.21
C PRO A 101 -17.68 -4.45 -1.94
N GLU A 102 -18.64 -5.13 -1.31
CA GLU A 102 -19.99 -5.35 -1.84
C GLU A 102 -20.79 -4.06 -2.09
N LEU A 103 -20.46 -2.97 -1.37
CA LEU A 103 -21.11 -1.66 -1.54
C LEU A 103 -20.42 -0.79 -2.60
N ALA A 104 -19.28 -1.24 -3.14
CA ALA A 104 -18.51 -0.47 -4.10
C ALA A 104 -19.22 -0.34 -5.46
N PRO A 105 -19.10 0.81 -6.13
CA PRO A 105 -19.51 0.93 -7.52
C PRO A 105 -18.68 -0.02 -8.41
N HIS A 106 -19.25 -0.44 -9.53
CA HIS A 106 -18.59 -1.35 -10.51
C HIS A 106 -18.08 -2.68 -9.93
N ARG A 107 -18.58 -3.09 -8.75
CA ARG A 107 -18.16 -4.33 -8.07
C ARG A 107 -18.27 -5.58 -8.94
N ARG A 108 -19.39 -5.73 -9.67
CA ARG A 108 -19.62 -6.88 -10.56
C ARG A 108 -18.60 -6.92 -11.70
N GLU A 109 -18.36 -5.77 -12.32
CA GLU A 109 -17.37 -5.61 -13.40
C GLU A 109 -15.96 -5.96 -12.90
N ALA A 110 -15.59 -5.52 -11.69
CA ALA A 110 -14.29 -5.85 -11.10
C ALA A 110 -14.10 -7.36 -10.88
N LEU A 111 -15.13 -8.09 -10.45
CA LEU A 111 -15.07 -9.55 -10.32
C LEU A 111 -14.91 -10.24 -11.68
N GLU A 112 -15.69 -9.82 -12.68
CA GLU A 112 -15.62 -10.36 -14.04
C GLU A 112 -14.23 -10.15 -14.65
N LEU A 113 -13.65 -8.96 -14.45
CA LEU A 113 -12.28 -8.66 -14.88
C LEU A 113 -11.24 -9.50 -14.14
N ALA A 114 -11.35 -9.66 -12.82
CA ALA A 114 -10.44 -10.51 -12.05
C ALA A 114 -10.46 -11.97 -12.53
N HIS A 115 -11.65 -12.52 -12.83
CA HIS A 115 -11.77 -13.85 -13.44
C HIS A 115 -11.17 -13.91 -14.84
N THR A 116 -11.35 -12.87 -15.65
CA THR A 116 -10.77 -12.76 -17.00
C THR A 116 -9.25 -12.74 -16.93
N MET A 117 -8.68 -11.95 -16.01
CA MET A 117 -7.24 -11.93 -15.75
C MET A 117 -6.71 -13.30 -15.32
N ALA A 118 -7.38 -13.99 -14.39
CA ALA A 118 -6.95 -15.32 -13.96
C ALA A 118 -6.98 -16.34 -15.12
N ARG A 119 -8.00 -16.28 -15.98
CA ARG A 119 -8.08 -17.12 -17.18
C ARG A 119 -6.98 -16.77 -18.20
N ALA A 120 -6.75 -15.49 -18.45
CA ALA A 120 -5.69 -15.03 -19.36
C ALA A 120 -4.30 -15.44 -18.84
N LEU A 121 -4.11 -15.43 -17.52
CA LEU A 121 -2.89 -15.91 -16.88
C LEU A 121 -2.69 -17.42 -17.07
N ASP A 122 -3.73 -18.24 -16.95
CA ASP A 122 -3.65 -19.70 -17.19
C ASP A 122 -3.39 -20.02 -18.68
N LEU A 123 -3.96 -19.22 -19.59
CA LEU A 123 -3.79 -19.38 -21.04
C LEU A 123 -2.52 -18.70 -21.60
N ARG A 124 -1.80 -17.93 -20.78
CA ARG A 124 -0.66 -17.10 -21.20
C ARG A 124 -1.04 -16.09 -22.30
N ASP A 125 -2.25 -15.56 -22.23
CA ASP A 125 -2.78 -14.56 -23.16
C ASP A 125 -2.38 -13.15 -22.73
N SER A 126 -1.29 -12.62 -23.30
CA SER A 126 -0.76 -11.31 -22.95
C SER A 126 -1.73 -10.15 -23.23
N PRO A 127 -2.32 -10.01 -24.45
CA PRO A 127 -3.25 -8.91 -24.72
C PRO A 127 -4.48 -8.94 -23.82
N GLY A 128 -5.10 -10.10 -23.66
CA GLY A 128 -6.30 -10.24 -22.83
C GLY A 128 -6.04 -9.97 -21.35
N PHE A 129 -4.86 -10.36 -20.85
CA PHE A 129 -4.46 -10.05 -19.49
C PHE A 129 -4.23 -8.55 -19.29
N TYR A 130 -3.52 -7.91 -20.23
CA TYR A 130 -3.20 -6.48 -20.13
C TYR A 130 -4.46 -5.61 -20.16
N GLU A 131 -5.36 -5.84 -21.12
CA GLU A 131 -6.60 -5.07 -21.25
C GLU A 131 -7.49 -5.23 -20.00
N ALA A 132 -7.62 -6.47 -19.50
CA ALA A 132 -8.37 -6.73 -18.29
C ALA A 132 -7.73 -6.10 -17.05
N ALA A 133 -6.39 -6.15 -16.94
CA ALA A 133 -5.64 -5.56 -15.82
C ALA A 133 -5.71 -4.03 -15.82
N GLU A 134 -5.62 -3.39 -16.99
CA GLU A 134 -5.76 -1.94 -17.15
C GLU A 134 -7.16 -1.48 -16.72
N ARG A 135 -8.21 -2.16 -17.23
CA ARG A 135 -9.58 -1.87 -16.83
C ARG A 135 -9.82 -2.12 -15.35
N PHE A 136 -9.29 -3.21 -14.81
CA PHE A 136 -9.40 -3.56 -13.41
C PHE A 136 -8.74 -2.52 -12.50
N GLY A 137 -7.57 -2.01 -12.91
CA GLY A 137 -6.87 -0.93 -12.23
C GLY A 137 -7.66 0.37 -12.23
N ALA A 138 -8.39 0.69 -13.31
CA ALA A 138 -9.21 1.90 -13.39
C ALA A 138 -10.42 1.92 -12.43
N LEU A 139 -10.85 0.77 -11.91
CA LEU A 139 -11.98 0.68 -10.97
C LEU A 139 -11.63 1.03 -9.52
N GLY A 140 -10.36 1.28 -9.21
CA GLY A 140 -9.89 1.73 -7.90
C GLY A 140 -8.73 2.71 -8.05
N VAL A 141 -8.37 3.41 -6.97
CA VAL A 141 -7.18 4.29 -7.02
C VAL A 141 -5.91 3.47 -6.76
N SER A 142 -5.89 2.74 -5.66
CA SER A 142 -4.83 1.79 -5.26
C SER A 142 -5.40 0.40 -4.97
N LEU A 143 -6.63 0.35 -4.46
CA LEU A 143 -7.32 -0.90 -4.16
C LEU A 143 -8.59 -1.02 -5.02
N PRO A 144 -8.65 -1.99 -5.93
CA PRO A 144 -9.85 -2.26 -6.69
C PRO A 144 -10.94 -2.80 -5.76
N PRO A 145 -12.22 -2.76 -6.18
CA PRO A 145 -13.36 -3.19 -5.36
C PRO A 145 -13.47 -4.72 -5.30
N VAL A 146 -12.42 -5.39 -4.83
CA VAL A 146 -12.32 -6.84 -4.63
C VAL A 146 -11.57 -7.09 -3.33
N SER A 147 -12.09 -7.96 -2.46
CA SER A 147 -11.38 -8.30 -1.23
C SER A 147 -10.15 -9.16 -1.50
N LYS A 148 -9.16 -9.09 -0.60
CA LYS A 148 -7.98 -9.98 -0.65
C LYS A 148 -8.37 -11.45 -0.67
N LYS A 149 -9.41 -11.84 0.07
CA LYS A 149 -9.90 -13.22 0.12
C LYS A 149 -10.36 -13.68 -1.27
N GLU A 150 -11.16 -12.87 -1.94
CA GLU A 150 -11.67 -13.19 -3.28
C GLU A 150 -10.56 -13.19 -4.32
N GLN A 151 -9.61 -12.25 -4.25
CA GLN A 151 -8.41 -12.29 -5.10
C GLN A 151 -7.68 -13.63 -4.95
N MET A 152 -7.50 -14.11 -3.72
CA MET A 152 -6.86 -15.42 -3.48
C MET A 152 -7.70 -16.59 -3.98
N GLU A 153 -9.02 -16.53 -3.90
CA GLU A 153 -9.92 -17.57 -4.43
C GLU A 153 -9.88 -17.62 -5.97
N ILE A 154 -9.78 -16.45 -6.62
CA ILE A 154 -9.78 -16.31 -8.08
C ILE A 154 -8.43 -16.71 -8.68
N PHE A 155 -7.34 -16.14 -8.17
CA PHE A 155 -6.00 -16.36 -8.72
C PHE A 155 -5.32 -17.61 -8.15
N GLY A 156 -5.66 -18.01 -6.92
CA GLY A 156 -4.99 -19.11 -6.21
C GLY A 156 -4.84 -20.42 -6.99
N PRO A 157 -5.89 -20.94 -7.68
CA PRO A 157 -5.77 -22.17 -8.48
C PRO A 157 -4.76 -22.06 -9.62
N VAL A 158 -4.72 -20.91 -10.31
CA VAL A 158 -3.81 -20.66 -11.44
C VAL A 158 -2.37 -20.51 -10.93
N LEU A 159 -2.20 -19.80 -9.82
CA LEU A 159 -0.88 -19.58 -9.21
C LEU A 159 -0.29 -20.86 -8.61
N LYS A 160 -1.11 -21.74 -8.04
CA LYS A 160 -0.65 -23.04 -7.51
C LYS A 160 -0.18 -23.99 -8.61
N LYS A 161 -0.73 -23.88 -9.81
CA LYS A 161 -0.40 -24.75 -10.93
C LYS A 161 0.99 -24.43 -11.51
N ASP A 162 1.31 -23.14 -11.64
CA ASP A 162 2.60 -22.68 -12.19
C ASP A 162 2.99 -21.30 -11.60
N PRO A 163 3.58 -21.27 -10.39
CA PRO A 163 3.89 -20.03 -9.70
C PRO A 163 5.01 -19.24 -10.40
N ASP A 164 6.07 -19.94 -10.83
CA ASP A 164 7.24 -19.33 -11.46
C ASP A 164 6.89 -18.75 -12.84
N GLY A 165 6.16 -19.51 -13.66
CA GLY A 165 5.71 -19.04 -14.96
C GLY A 165 4.69 -17.90 -14.84
N ALA A 166 3.78 -17.95 -13.85
CA ALA A 166 2.82 -16.87 -13.59
C ALA A 166 3.54 -15.56 -13.24
N ALA A 167 4.55 -15.63 -12.38
CA ALA A 167 5.35 -14.47 -11.99
C ALA A 167 6.10 -13.89 -13.19
N ALA A 168 6.79 -14.73 -13.97
CA ALA A 168 7.54 -14.29 -15.15
C ALA A 168 6.64 -13.64 -16.20
N PHE A 169 5.43 -14.19 -16.41
CA PHE A 169 4.46 -13.63 -17.33
C PHE A 169 3.99 -12.23 -16.90
N ILE A 170 3.66 -12.04 -15.62
CA ILE A 170 3.24 -10.74 -15.10
C ILE A 170 4.38 -9.71 -15.24
N GLN A 171 5.62 -10.08 -14.90
CA GLN A 171 6.78 -9.19 -15.01
C GLN A 171 7.09 -8.77 -16.45
N THR A 172 6.82 -9.64 -17.42
CA THR A 172 7.12 -9.39 -18.83
C THR A 172 6.06 -8.52 -19.50
N ASN A 173 4.79 -8.67 -19.09
CA ASN A 173 3.65 -8.09 -19.81
C ASN A 173 3.01 -6.89 -19.10
N VAL A 174 3.40 -6.59 -17.87
CA VAL A 174 2.91 -5.44 -17.10
C VAL A 174 4.06 -4.47 -16.86
N PRO A 175 3.84 -3.14 -16.95
CA PRO A 175 4.85 -2.14 -16.57
C PRO A 175 5.43 -2.43 -15.18
N GLN A 176 6.75 -2.22 -14.99
CA GLN A 176 7.45 -2.66 -13.78
C GLN A 176 6.79 -2.18 -12.47
N GLU A 177 6.37 -0.92 -12.39
CA GLU A 177 5.71 -0.36 -11.21
C GLU A 177 4.40 -1.09 -10.89
N SER A 178 3.54 -1.30 -11.89
CA SER A 178 2.26 -2.00 -11.72
C SER A 178 2.45 -3.51 -11.51
N SER A 179 3.49 -4.10 -12.11
CA SER A 179 3.81 -5.52 -11.96
C SER A 179 4.19 -5.86 -10.52
N SER A 180 4.96 -5.01 -9.85
CA SER A 180 5.39 -5.23 -8.47
C SER A 180 4.22 -5.17 -7.49
N LEU A 181 3.32 -4.20 -7.66
CA LEU A 181 2.10 -4.07 -6.87
C LEU A 181 1.13 -5.24 -7.09
N LEU A 182 0.94 -5.66 -8.34
CA LEU A 182 0.10 -6.82 -8.65
C LEU A 182 0.69 -8.10 -8.05
N LEU A 183 1.98 -8.34 -8.24
CA LEU A 183 2.66 -9.50 -7.65
C LEU A 183 2.55 -9.49 -6.12
N GLN A 184 2.78 -8.35 -5.48
CA GLN A 184 2.62 -8.22 -4.02
C GLN A 184 1.18 -8.49 -3.57
N SER A 185 0.18 -7.96 -4.29
CA SER A 185 -1.24 -8.21 -3.99
C SER A 185 -1.64 -9.68 -4.12
N LEU A 186 -0.98 -10.40 -5.03
CA LEU A 186 -1.17 -11.82 -5.29
C LEU A 186 -0.25 -12.72 -4.43
N ASN A 187 0.52 -12.15 -3.50
CA ASN A 187 1.55 -12.86 -2.73
C ASN A 187 2.53 -13.65 -3.62
N MET A 188 2.88 -13.06 -4.75
CA MET A 188 3.82 -13.60 -5.72
C MET A 188 5.14 -12.82 -5.68
N GLY A 189 6.23 -13.53 -5.94
CA GLY A 189 7.58 -12.98 -5.85
C GLY A 189 8.20 -13.16 -4.46
N VAL A 190 9.30 -12.46 -4.22
CA VAL A 190 10.03 -12.51 -2.95
C VAL A 190 9.41 -11.51 -1.99
N THR A 191 8.63 -11.98 -1.02
CA THR A 191 8.16 -11.15 0.09
C THR A 191 9.06 -11.34 1.30
N PHE A 192 9.12 -10.31 2.14
CA PHE A 192 9.87 -10.28 3.38
C PHE A 192 8.90 -9.96 4.51
N ALA A 193 8.88 -10.80 5.55
CA ALA A 193 8.09 -10.59 6.75
C ALA A 193 8.96 -9.87 7.78
N ASP A 194 8.49 -8.75 8.32
CA ASP A 194 9.16 -8.05 9.41
C ASP A 194 8.73 -8.61 10.78
N VAL A 195 9.63 -8.53 11.75
CA VAL A 195 9.35 -8.94 13.13
C VAL A 195 9.49 -7.73 14.05
N ASP A 196 8.46 -7.45 14.84
CA ASP A 196 8.51 -6.41 15.86
C ASP A 196 9.67 -6.68 16.83
N LYS A 197 10.45 -5.63 17.13
CA LYS A 197 11.62 -5.71 18.02
C LYS A 197 11.30 -6.34 19.37
N LYS A 198 10.12 -6.07 19.95
CA LYS A 198 9.74 -6.67 21.25
C LYS A 198 9.48 -8.15 21.09
N ALA A 199 8.76 -8.57 20.05
CA ALA A 199 8.53 -9.97 19.75
C ALA A 199 9.85 -10.73 19.53
N PHE A 200 10.78 -10.12 18.78
CA PHE A 200 12.12 -10.66 18.56
C PHE A 200 12.87 -10.94 19.87
N TYR A 201 12.92 -9.96 20.80
CA TYR A 201 13.59 -10.17 22.08
C TYR A 201 12.77 -11.02 23.08
N GLN A 202 11.46 -11.13 22.90
CA GLN A 202 10.64 -12.08 23.66
C GLN A 202 10.94 -13.52 23.25
N HIS A 203 11.21 -13.79 21.97
CA HIS A 203 11.62 -15.11 21.49
C HIS A 203 12.90 -15.59 22.20
N TYR A 204 13.92 -14.73 22.28
CA TYR A 204 15.13 -15.02 23.07
C TYR A 204 14.84 -15.33 24.54
N ARG A 205 13.97 -14.53 25.15
CA ARG A 205 13.59 -14.72 26.56
C ARG A 205 12.87 -16.03 26.78
N ALA A 206 12.01 -16.45 25.85
CA ALA A 206 11.36 -17.76 25.87
C ALA A 206 12.38 -18.91 25.71
N GLY A 207 13.43 -18.70 24.93
CA GLY A 207 14.59 -19.60 24.81
C GLY A 207 15.58 -19.57 25.98
N GLY A 208 15.28 -18.83 27.06
CA GLY A 208 16.12 -18.75 28.27
C GLY A 208 17.24 -17.71 28.23
N ILE A 209 17.35 -16.90 27.17
CA ILE A 209 18.35 -15.85 27.03
C ILE A 209 17.69 -14.48 27.21
N ALA A 210 18.14 -13.69 28.19
CA ALA A 210 17.59 -12.37 28.46
C ALA A 210 18.64 -11.28 28.23
N TYR A 211 18.44 -10.46 27.18
CA TYR A 211 19.29 -9.31 26.90
C TYR A 211 18.87 -8.06 27.67
N GLY A 212 19.82 -7.41 28.32
CA GLY A 212 19.62 -6.10 28.93
C GLY A 212 19.30 -5.02 27.86
N PRO A 213 18.68 -3.88 28.24
CA PRO A 213 18.37 -2.79 27.31
C PRO A 213 19.54 -2.37 26.41
N ARG A 214 20.78 -2.39 26.92
CA ARG A 214 22.00 -2.01 26.20
C ARG A 214 22.48 -3.00 25.16
N PHE A 215 22.02 -4.26 25.23
CA PHE A 215 22.36 -5.34 24.29
C PHE A 215 21.20 -5.66 23.33
N ARG A 216 20.10 -4.89 23.42
CA ARG A 216 18.94 -5.00 22.52
C ARG A 216 19.10 -4.10 21.29
N CYS A 217 20.20 -4.28 20.57
CA CYS A 217 20.64 -3.37 19.51
C CYS A 217 20.01 -3.66 18.15
N VAL A 218 19.42 -4.84 17.94
CA VAL A 218 18.72 -5.15 16.69
C VAL A 218 17.41 -4.36 16.65
N ASP A 219 17.30 -3.43 15.71
CA ASP A 219 16.14 -2.53 15.56
C ASP A 219 15.18 -2.96 14.47
N TYR A 220 15.70 -3.57 13.40
CA TYR A 220 14.89 -4.06 12.30
C TYR A 220 15.30 -5.49 11.97
N VAL A 221 14.32 -6.36 11.80
CA VAL A 221 14.49 -7.77 11.48
C VAL A 221 13.49 -8.14 10.41
N THR A 222 13.95 -8.79 9.35
CA THR A 222 13.07 -9.36 8.35
C THR A 222 13.60 -10.67 7.78
N GLY A 223 12.69 -11.57 7.41
CA GLY A 223 13.02 -12.84 6.77
C GLY A 223 12.18 -13.08 5.52
N ARG A 224 12.77 -13.73 4.53
CA ARG A 224 12.11 -14.05 3.26
C ARG A 224 10.97 -15.05 3.42
N GLN A 225 9.80 -14.79 2.84
CA GLN A 225 8.59 -15.61 2.90
C GLN A 225 8.10 -15.98 1.49
N THR A 226 8.80 -16.86 0.77
CA THR A 226 8.35 -17.31 -0.56
C THR A 226 7.30 -18.43 -0.50
N SER A 227 6.33 -18.44 -1.42
CA SER A 227 5.34 -19.52 -1.55
C SER A 227 5.91 -20.80 -2.20
N ALA A 228 7.00 -20.66 -2.96
CA ALA A 228 7.77 -21.79 -3.44
C ALA A 228 8.58 -22.35 -2.27
N GLN A 229 8.35 -23.63 -1.98
CA GLN A 229 9.04 -24.45 -1.01
C GLN A 229 10.49 -24.72 -1.47
N ARG A 230 11.25 -23.64 -1.73
CA ARG A 230 12.70 -23.66 -1.92
C ARG A 230 13.30 -23.19 -0.60
N HIS A 231 14.01 -24.09 0.05
CA HIS A 231 14.93 -23.76 1.14
C HIS A 231 15.82 -22.58 0.71
N GLU A 232 15.93 -21.55 1.57
CA GLU A 232 16.97 -20.49 1.65
C GLU A 232 16.32 -19.26 2.34
N ASP A 233 16.53 -18.98 3.63
CA ASP A 233 17.73 -18.59 4.41
C ASP A 233 18.18 -17.12 4.26
N GLU A 234 17.39 -16.28 3.60
CA GLU A 234 17.66 -14.84 3.56
C GLU A 234 16.95 -14.11 4.70
N ALA A 235 17.74 -13.71 5.70
CA ALA A 235 17.34 -12.87 6.81
C ALA A 235 18.20 -11.60 6.84
N LEU A 236 17.56 -10.46 7.02
CA LEU A 236 18.20 -9.16 7.19
C LEU A 236 17.93 -8.66 8.61
N ALA A 237 18.99 -8.21 9.28
CA ALA A 237 18.88 -7.56 10.57
C ALA A 237 19.74 -6.30 10.59
N TYR A 238 19.16 -5.19 11.04
CA TYR A 238 19.89 -3.94 11.25
C TYR A 238 20.01 -3.69 12.75
N ALA A 239 21.25 -3.48 13.19
CA ALA A 239 21.55 -3.13 14.55
C ALA A 239 22.00 -1.67 14.63
N VAL A 240 21.44 -0.91 15.56
CA VAL A 240 21.86 0.45 15.87
C VAL A 240 22.34 0.48 17.31
N TYR A 241 23.49 1.11 17.51
CA TYR A 241 24.05 1.33 18.83
C TYR A 241 24.49 2.78 18.97
N THR A 242 24.12 3.39 20.10
CA THR A 242 24.47 4.77 20.42
C THR A 242 25.11 4.79 21.80
N LEU A 243 26.33 5.34 21.88
CA LEU A 243 26.99 5.60 23.17
C LEU A 243 26.23 6.70 23.90
N GLN A 244 25.83 6.43 25.15
CA GLN A 244 25.18 7.41 26.00
C GLN A 244 26.20 8.28 26.73
N GLU A 245 25.83 9.50 27.13
CA GLU A 245 26.74 10.43 27.81
C GLU A 245 27.32 9.88 29.12
N GLY A 246 26.56 9.02 29.84
CA GLY A 246 27.00 8.33 31.05
C GLY A 246 27.68 6.98 30.84
N SER A 247 28.12 6.67 29.61
CA SER A 247 28.83 5.41 29.32
C SER A 247 30.24 5.43 29.90
N ASP A 248 30.65 4.32 30.53
CA ASP A 248 31.98 4.18 31.09
C ASP A 248 33.08 4.40 30.04
N GLU A 249 34.24 4.88 30.49
CA GLU A 249 35.36 5.23 29.62
C GLU A 249 35.87 4.03 28.82
N TRP A 250 35.75 2.81 29.37
CA TRP A 250 36.12 1.59 28.67
C TRP A 250 35.26 1.33 27.42
N GLU A 251 33.99 1.73 27.41
CA GLU A 251 33.08 1.50 26.27
C GLU A 251 33.47 2.32 25.04
N ARG A 252 34.14 3.46 25.25
CA ARG A 252 34.63 4.36 24.21
C ARG A 252 35.95 3.87 23.58
N GLY A 253 36.67 2.97 24.27
CA GLY A 253 37.95 2.44 23.82
C GLY A 253 37.83 1.37 22.73
N TYR A 254 36.63 0.84 22.48
CA TYR A 254 36.41 -0.21 21.49
C TYR A 254 36.09 0.35 20.10
N ARG A 255 36.77 -0.19 19.08
CA ARG A 255 36.45 0.11 17.67
C ARG A 255 35.08 -0.45 17.26
N ASN A 256 34.72 -1.63 17.76
CA ASN A 256 33.41 -2.25 17.59
C ASN A 256 32.85 -2.57 18.98
N HIS A 257 31.72 -1.95 19.34
CA HIS A 257 31.12 -2.17 20.64
C HIS A 257 30.65 -3.64 20.78
N PRO A 258 30.86 -4.31 21.93
CA PRO A 258 30.46 -5.72 22.13
C PRO A 258 28.98 -5.99 21.82
N ALA A 259 28.11 -5.01 22.09
CA ALA A 259 26.68 -5.12 21.77
C ALA A 259 26.39 -5.19 20.25
N ILE A 260 27.22 -4.58 19.40
CA ILE A 260 27.10 -4.70 17.94
C ILE A 260 27.53 -6.10 17.49
N LEU A 261 28.59 -6.64 18.08
CA LEU A 261 29.05 -8.00 17.78
C LEU A 261 28.01 -9.04 18.19
N ASP A 262 27.40 -8.85 19.36
CA ASP A 262 26.33 -9.71 19.85
C ASP A 262 25.06 -9.57 19.00
N ALA A 263 24.73 -8.37 18.52
CA ALA A 263 23.63 -8.17 17.58
C ALA A 263 23.81 -8.93 16.26
N ALA A 264 25.05 -9.06 15.77
CA ALA A 264 25.36 -9.88 14.60
C ALA A 264 25.18 -11.39 14.87
N PHE A 265 25.33 -11.84 16.11
CA PHE A 265 24.95 -13.20 16.50
C PHE A 265 23.44 -13.32 16.63
N GLN A 266 22.77 -12.30 17.19
CA GLN A 266 21.33 -12.29 17.37
C GLN A 266 20.57 -12.39 16.04
N SER A 267 21.10 -11.80 14.97
CA SER A 267 20.49 -11.83 13.63
C SER A 267 20.34 -13.24 13.03
N THR A 268 21.05 -14.24 13.55
CA THR A 268 20.90 -15.62 13.07
C THR A 268 19.58 -16.27 13.51
N SER A 269 18.96 -15.79 14.61
CA SER A 269 17.66 -16.27 15.09
C SER A 269 16.46 -15.76 14.29
N VAL A 270 16.70 -14.87 13.32
CA VAL A 270 15.63 -14.32 12.50
C VAL A 270 14.93 -15.43 11.72
N LEU A 271 15.69 -16.40 11.22
CA LEU A 271 15.12 -17.56 10.53
C LEU A 271 14.20 -18.36 11.47
N SER A 272 14.61 -18.62 12.72
CA SER A 272 13.73 -19.32 13.65
C SER A 272 12.50 -18.51 14.04
N THR A 273 12.63 -17.19 14.18
CA THR A 273 11.55 -16.31 14.63
C THR A 273 10.51 -16.05 13.54
N VAL A 274 10.93 -15.91 12.28
CA VAL A 274 10.05 -15.64 11.14
C VAL A 274 9.30 -16.89 10.69
N PHE A 275 9.91 -18.09 10.78
CA PHE A 275 9.31 -19.34 10.31
C PHE A 275 8.49 -20.11 11.37
N THR A 276 8.49 -19.68 12.63
CA THR A 276 7.69 -20.32 13.71
C THR A 276 6.50 -19.49 14.19
N GLY A 277 6.25 -18.34 13.57
CA GLY A 277 5.11 -17.45 13.83
C GLY A 277 3.87 -17.78 13.01
#